data_AF-A0A239JSU8-F1
#
_entry.id   AF-A0A239JSU8-F1
#
_cell.length_a   1.000
_cell.length_b   1.000
_cell.length_c   1.000
_cell.angle_alpha   90.00
_cell.angle_beta   90.00
_cell.angle_gamma   90.00
#
_symmetry.space_group_name_H-M   'P 1'
#
loop_
_entity.id
_entity.type
_entity.pdbx_description
1 polymer ?
#
loop_
_entity_poly.entity_id
_entity_poly.type
_entity_poly.pdbx_seq_one_letter_code
_entity_poly.pdbx_strand_id
1 'polypeptide(L)' 'MISLTRFAQEGYDAVPEASTEYTHGSAAFVAWRVGQWLRRHGGIRPTHVTSESGYAVRVDGVKVMIPAGATGEPQIVGE' A
#
# COMPACT_ATOMS: atom_id res chain seq x y z
N MET A 1 12.04 8.37 8.30
CA MET A 1 11.14 7.65 7.37
C MET A 1 9.76 7.61 8.02
N ILE A 2 8.71 8.03 7.33
CA ILE A 2 7.36 8.11 7.91
C ILE A 2 6.76 6.70 7.92
N SER A 3 6.27 6.25 9.07
CA SER A 3 5.54 4.99 9.17
C SER A 3 4.16 5.16 8.52
N LEU A 4 3.84 4.23 7.62
CA LEU A 4 2.55 4.15 6.93
C LEU A 4 1.78 2.88 7.32
N THR A 5 2.27 2.15 8.32
CA THR A 5 1.71 0.86 8.75
C THR A 5 0.22 0.95 9.02
N ARG A 6 -0.22 2.00 9.73
CA ARG A 6 -1.64 2.21 10.04
C ARG A 6 -2.50 2.28 8.79
N PHE A 7 -2.09 3.04 7.78
CA PHE A 7 -2.84 3.20 6.54
C PHE A 7 -2.93 1.91 5.74
N ALA A 8 -1.83 1.15 5.69
CA ALA A 8 -1.81 -0.16 5.03
C ALA A 8 -2.68 -1.18 5.78
N GLN A 9 -2.69 -1.14 7.10
CA GLN A 9 -3.58 -1.98 7.91
C GLN A 9 -5.05 -1.61 7.72
N GLU A 10 -5.39 -0.31 7.71
CA GLU A 10 -6.75 0.16 7.41
C GLU A 10 -7.21 -0.32 6.03
N GLY A 11 -6.33 -0.29 5.03
CA GLY A 11 -6.60 -0.87 3.71
C GLY A 11 -6.78 -2.38 3.72
N TYR A 12 -5.95 -3.11 4.46
CA TYR A 12 -6.05 -4.55 4.60
C TYR A 12 -7.35 -4.98 5.29
N ASP A 13 -7.76 -4.24 6.33
CA ASP A 13 -8.92 -4.57 7.15
C ASP A 13 -10.24 -4.11 6.47
N ALA A 14 -10.18 -3.16 5.53
CA ALA A 14 -11.33 -2.66 4.79
C ALA A 14 -11.99 -3.70 3.86
N VAL A 15 -13.31 -3.56 3.66
CA VAL A 15 -14.09 -4.39 2.74
C VAL A 15 -13.67 -4.15 1.28
N PRO A 16 -13.83 -5.12 0.36
CA PRO A 16 -13.31 -5.00 -1.01
C PRO A 16 -13.81 -3.78 -1.80
N GLU A 17 -15.00 -3.28 -1.46
CA GLU A 17 -15.67 -2.14 -2.11
C GLU A 17 -15.37 -0.80 -1.43
N ALA A 18 -14.56 -0.78 -0.37
CA ALA A 18 -14.23 0.43 0.35
C ALA A 18 -13.45 1.41 -0.54
N SER A 19 -13.73 2.69 -0.38
CA SER A 19 -12.88 3.79 -0.85
C SER A 19 -12.12 4.39 0.31
N THR A 20 -10.94 4.94 0.04
CA THR A 20 -10.16 5.69 1.03
C THR A 20 -10.43 7.19 0.95
N GLU A 21 -10.35 7.89 2.08
CA GLU A 21 -10.43 9.36 2.17
C GLU A 21 -9.09 10.04 1.79
N TYR A 22 -8.01 9.28 1.64
CA TYR A 22 -6.70 9.86 1.38
C TYR A 22 -6.59 10.43 -0.03
N THR A 23 -5.96 11.59 -0.15
CA THR A 23 -5.67 12.23 -1.43
C THR A 23 -4.98 11.28 -2.38
N HIS A 24 -5.51 11.16 -3.59
CA HIS A 24 -4.96 10.30 -4.63
C HIS A 24 -3.47 10.59 -4.84
N GLY A 25 -2.64 9.54 -4.83
CA GLY A 25 -1.20 9.66 -5.00
C GLY A 25 -0.40 10.05 -3.75
N SER A 26 -1.05 10.33 -2.61
CA SER A 26 -0.34 10.50 -1.33
C SER A 26 0.26 9.17 -0.83
N ALA A 27 1.29 9.24 0.01
CA ALA A 27 1.89 8.05 0.61
C ALA A 27 0.89 7.21 1.43
N ALA A 28 -0.07 7.87 2.09
CA ALA A 28 -1.15 7.21 2.81
C ALA A 28 -2.10 6.47 1.84
N PHE A 29 -2.48 7.10 0.72
CA PHE A 29 -3.28 6.46 -0.34
C PHE A 29 -2.58 5.23 -0.90
N VAL A 30 -1.28 5.32 -1.19
CA VAL A 30 -0.47 4.20 -1.70
C VAL A 30 -0.44 3.07 -0.68
N ALA A 31 -0.14 3.36 0.59
CA ALA A 31 -0.11 2.35 1.64
C ALA A 31 -1.45 1.64 1.81
N TRP A 32 -2.56 2.38 1.83
CA TRP A 32 -3.91 1.82 1.92
C TRP A 32 -4.24 0.89 0.74
N ARG A 33 -3.91 1.32 -0.49
CA ARG A 33 -4.07 0.50 -1.71
C ARG A 33 -3.26 -0.80 -1.63
N VAL A 34 -2.04 -0.74 -1.11
CA VAL A 34 -1.20 -1.94 -0.91
C VAL A 34 -1.82 -2.87 0.13
N GLY A 35 -2.40 -2.34 1.20
CA GLY A 35 -3.16 -3.14 2.17
C GLY A 35 -4.31 -3.92 1.55
N GLN A 36 -5.16 -3.24 0.77
CA GLN A 36 -6.25 -3.87 0.00
C GLN A 36 -5.74 -4.96 -0.94
N TRP A 37 -4.65 -4.65 -1.66
CA TRP A 37 -4.03 -5.60 -2.59
C TRP A 37 -3.51 -6.85 -1.86
N LEU A 38 -2.81 -6.69 -0.74
CA LEU A 38 -2.38 -7.82 0.09
C LEU A 38 -3.56 -8.69 0.52
N ARG A 39 -4.65 -8.09 0.99
CA ARG A 39 -5.86 -8.83 1.38
C ARG A 39 -6.43 -9.64 0.21
N ARG A 40 -6.52 -9.04 -0.98
CA ARG A 40 -7.09 -9.67 -2.19
C ARG A 40 -6.25 -10.84 -2.72
N HIS A 41 -4.93 -10.75 -2.58
CA HIS A 41 -3.99 -11.78 -3.05
C HIS A 41 -3.58 -12.79 -1.97
N GLY A 42 -4.28 -12.83 -0.82
CA GLY A 42 -3.99 -13.78 0.27
C GLY A 42 -2.70 -13.47 1.05
N GLY A 43 -2.21 -12.23 0.95
CA GLY A 43 -1.09 -11.73 1.73
C GLY A 43 -1.41 -11.57 3.22
N ILE A 44 -0.36 -11.42 4.02
CA ILE A 44 -0.45 -11.22 5.46
C ILE A 44 -0.72 -9.75 5.77
N ARG A 45 -1.45 -9.48 6.85
CA ARG A 45 -1.66 -8.13 7.38
C ARG A 45 -0.29 -7.47 7.66
N PRO A 46 0.02 -6.32 7.04
CA PRO A 46 1.35 -5.73 7.11
C PRO A 46 1.70 -5.24 8.51
N THR A 47 2.95 -5.47 8.95
CA THR A 47 3.40 -5.07 10.30
C THR A 47 4.29 -3.84 10.30
N HIS A 48 5.08 -3.67 9.24
CA HIS A 48 5.98 -2.54 9.07
C HIS A 48 5.87 -1.98 7.65
N VAL A 49 5.37 -0.75 7.50
CA VAL A 49 5.27 -0.10 6.20
C VAL A 49 5.91 1.28 6.25
N THR A 50 6.78 1.56 5.29
CA THR A 50 7.45 2.85 5.16
C THR A 50 7.33 3.43 3.76
N SER A 51 7.33 4.76 3.69
CA SER A 51 7.34 5.50 2.43
C SER A 51 8.66 5.29 1.67
N GLU A 52 8.59 5.05 0.37
CA GLU A 52 9.70 5.12 -0.57
C GLU A 52 9.46 6.27 -1.58
N SER A 53 10.43 6.53 -2.46
CA SER A 53 10.29 7.54 -3.51
C SER A 53 9.22 7.17 -4.54
N GLY A 54 8.43 8.15 -4.96
CA GLY A 54 7.36 7.99 -5.94
C GLY A 54 6.14 7.28 -5.35
N TYR A 55 5.52 6.38 -6.13
CA TYR A 55 4.33 5.63 -5.74
C TYR A 55 4.70 4.26 -5.14
N ALA A 56 5.76 4.23 -4.34
CA ALA A 56 6.29 3.02 -3.74
C ALA A 56 6.28 3.10 -2.21
N VAL A 57 6.10 1.94 -1.59
CA VAL A 57 6.24 1.70 -0.16
C VAL A 57 7.06 0.45 0.06
N ARG A 58 7.72 0.34 1.20
CA ARG A 58 8.37 -0.90 1.64
C ARG A 58 7.49 -1.56 2.70
N VAL A 59 7.03 -2.77 2.44
CA VAL A 59 6.19 -3.58 3.33
C VAL A 59 7.04 -4.73 3.85
N ASP A 60 7.29 -4.75 5.16
CA ASP A 60 8.07 -5.78 5.85
C ASP A 60 9.42 -6.07 5.14
N GLY A 61 10.05 -5.01 4.61
CA GLY A 61 11.32 -5.09 3.87
C GLY A 61 11.19 -5.22 2.35
N VAL A 62 10.02 -5.59 1.82
CA VAL A 62 9.75 -5.78 0.39
C VAL A 62 9.25 -4.50 -0.26
N LYS A 63 9.86 -4.09 -1.38
CA LYS A 63 9.41 -2.90 -2.12
C LYS A 63 8.17 -3.23 -2.97
N VAL A 64 7.11 -2.48 -2.75
CA VAL A 64 5.86 -2.55 -3.51
C VAL A 64 5.62 -1.20 -4.18
N MET A 65 5.36 -1.20 -5.48
CA MET A 65 5.10 0.00 -6.27
C MET A 65 3.72 -0.06 -6.91
N ILE A 66 3.04 1.08 -6.98
CA ILE A 66 1.83 1.24 -7.78
C ILE A 66 2.21 1.92 -9.11
N PRO A 67 2.18 1.20 -10.25
CA PRO A 67 2.53 1.77 -11.54
C PRO A 67 1.49 2.81 -11.98
N ALA A 68 1.88 3.64 -12.95
CA ALA A 68 1.02 4.66 -13.56
C ALA A 68 0.38 5.65 -12.57
N GLY A 69 1.15 6.16 -11.61
CA GLY A 69 0.72 7.31 -10.80
C GLY A 69 -0.39 7.00 -9.80
N ALA A 70 -0.34 5.84 -9.16
CA ALA A 70 -1.34 5.34 -8.21
C ALA A 70 -2.64 4.77 -8.81
N THR A 71 -2.75 4.65 -10.14
CA THR A 71 -3.92 4.09 -10.83
C THR A 71 -3.79 2.58 -11.13
N GLY A 72 -2.57 2.07 -11.29
CA GLY A 72 -2.32 0.65 -11.54
C GLY A 72 -2.54 -0.26 -10.32
N GLU A 73 -2.43 -1.57 -10.52
CA GLU A 73 -2.40 -2.53 -9.41
C GLU A 73 -1.02 -2.53 -8.74
N PRO A 74 -0.94 -2.63 -7.40
CA PRO A 74 0.35 -2.77 -6.73
C PRO A 74 1.14 -3.98 -7.23
N GLN A 75 2.44 -3.81 -7.37
CA GLN A 75 3.37 -4.83 -7.88
C GLN A 75 4.59 -4.90 -6.96
N ILE A 76 5.06 -6.11 -6.70
CA ILE A 76 6.35 -6.32 -6.03
C ILE A 76 7.45 -5.96 -7.02
N VAL A 77 8.36 -5.09 -6.60
CA VAL A 77 9.55 -4.74 -7.38
C VAL A 77 10.71 -5.56 -6.83
N GLY A 78 11.19 -6.51 -7.64
CA GLY A 78 12.42 -7.25 -7.32
C GLY A 78 13.62 -6.29 -7.27
N GLU A 79 14.55 -6.55 -6.36
CA GLU A 79 15.84 -5.86 -6.30
C GLU A 79 16.74 -6.20 -7.50
#